data_AF-A0A5D2EZZ7-F1
#
_entry.id   AF-A0A5D2EZZ7-F1
#
_cell.length_a   1.000
_cell.length_b   1.000
_cell.length_c   1.000
_cell.angle_alpha   90.00
_cell.angle_beta   90.00
_cell.angle_gamma   90.00
#
_symmetry.space_group_name_H-M   'P 1'
#
loop_
_entity.id
_entity.type
_entity.pdbx_description
1 polymer ?
#
loop_
_entity_poly.entity_id
_entity_poly.type
_entity_poly.pdbx_seq_one_letter_code
_entity_poly.pdbx_strand_id
1 'polypeptide(L)'
;MRFRLKQLLLCLLVAISFLECITADGQNVNSQRIRAPHKNVGDTVIDGTGTEKVITSEDNDKEMNDWKGSYSKVSVSTVMLFTLAMAAATGLGAVPFFFVELDTQWAGICNGMAAGVMLAASFDLIQEGQEHGAGTWVVIGILAGGVFIFLCKKLLEQYGEVSMLDIKGAEATKVVLVIGIMTLHSFGEGSGVGVSFAGSKGFTQGLLVTLAIAVHNIPEGLAVSMVLASRGVSPQNAMLWSVITSLPQPIVAVPSFICADAFNKFLPFCTGFAAGCMIWMVVAEVLPDAFKEASPTAVASAATLSVAFMEALSTLFQNFTHDYNSEDASGFFVSLLFGLGPLLGGLILVAFAVAFCLKHALLMGAASGIAFILGAWRPLQLLVFSKMGFFPLVSLLAIGAAFVHVSSSSILKIMCNKRASSNNLPSVTGFPVSVLTLQSVLACGTVAFHALAEGLALGVAAPKAYGLGRHMVVPVSLHGIPRGAAVASCIFGATESWHGSLAAAALIGFVGPISAIGAILAGIDYSGLDHVLVLACGGLIPCFVRIVERAIRLDVRKTSCGVAIGIGFASLCLTCTKLVCLHTPYCDSAPEAVR
;
A
#
# COMPACT_ATOMS: atom_id res chain seq x y z
N MET A 1 11.33 4.31 -42.95
CA MET A 1 11.94 5.65 -42.79
C MET A 1 11.04 6.65 -42.04
N ARG A 2 9.74 6.78 -42.39
CA ARG A 2 8.76 7.63 -41.65
C ARG A 2 8.58 7.29 -40.16
N PHE A 3 8.78 6.03 -39.76
CA PHE A 3 8.65 5.55 -38.37
C PHE A 3 9.77 6.02 -37.44
N ARG A 4 11.04 5.93 -37.88
CA ARG A 4 12.20 6.47 -37.14
C ARG A 4 12.19 8.00 -37.10
N LEU A 5 11.66 8.65 -38.14
CA LEU A 5 11.53 10.11 -38.18
C LEU A 5 10.55 10.63 -37.11
N LYS A 6 9.40 9.99 -36.92
CA LYS A 6 8.42 10.38 -35.89
C LYS A 6 8.94 10.16 -34.46
N GLN A 7 9.66 9.07 -34.20
CA GLN A 7 10.34 8.82 -32.92
C GLN A 7 11.43 9.84 -32.65
N LEU A 8 12.28 10.12 -33.65
CA LEU A 8 13.32 11.12 -33.54
C LEU A 8 12.71 12.51 -33.34
N LEU A 9 11.59 12.84 -34.01
CA LEU A 9 10.92 14.13 -33.93
C LEU A 9 10.21 14.35 -32.59
N LEU A 10 9.57 13.33 -31.99
CA LEU A 10 8.95 13.45 -30.68
C LEU A 10 10.00 13.48 -29.56
N CYS A 11 11.02 12.61 -29.62
CA CYS A 11 12.16 12.69 -28.70
C CYS A 11 12.94 14.00 -28.88
N LEU A 12 13.10 14.50 -30.12
CA LEU A 12 13.66 15.84 -30.36
C LEU A 12 12.72 16.90 -29.82
N LEU A 13 11.41 16.87 -30.06
CA LEU A 13 10.49 17.91 -29.59
C LEU A 13 10.43 17.96 -28.07
N VAL A 14 10.41 16.81 -27.40
CA VAL A 14 10.43 16.72 -25.94
C VAL A 14 11.81 17.10 -25.39
N ALA A 15 12.90 16.65 -26.01
CA ALA A 15 14.26 17.04 -25.62
C ALA A 15 14.54 18.52 -25.92
N ILE A 16 14.06 19.09 -27.03
CA ILE A 16 14.19 20.49 -27.42
C ILE A 16 13.31 21.35 -26.54
N SER A 17 12.08 20.94 -26.19
CA SER A 17 11.28 21.64 -25.17
C SER A 17 12.00 21.67 -23.81
N PHE A 18 12.72 20.59 -23.49
CA PHE A 18 13.51 20.48 -22.27
C PHE A 18 14.84 21.25 -22.36
N LEU A 19 15.43 21.42 -23.56
CA LEU A 19 16.76 21.99 -23.80
C LEU A 19 16.72 23.48 -24.20
N GLU A 20 15.72 23.93 -24.97
CA GLU A 20 15.45 25.36 -25.27
C GLU A 20 15.07 26.15 -24.01
N CYS A 21 14.51 25.47 -23.00
CA CYS A 21 14.32 26.06 -21.66
C CYS A 21 15.63 26.18 -20.87
N ILE A 22 16.66 25.39 -21.21
CA ILE A 22 17.97 25.36 -20.55
C ILE A 22 18.95 26.36 -21.17
N THR A 23 18.84 26.67 -22.47
CA THR A 23 19.87 27.42 -23.22
C THR A 23 19.65 28.92 -23.33
N ALA A 24 18.66 29.49 -22.62
CA ALA A 24 18.44 30.93 -22.60
C ALA A 24 19.15 31.66 -21.44
N ASP A 25 20.36 31.25 -21.03
CA ASP A 25 21.42 32.17 -20.61
C ASP A 25 22.77 31.45 -20.39
N GLY A 26 23.87 32.08 -20.81
CA GLY A 26 25.23 31.70 -20.40
C GLY A 26 26.11 31.07 -21.49
N GLN A 27 26.83 31.93 -22.21
CA GLN A 27 27.86 31.61 -23.21
C GLN A 27 29.11 30.91 -22.64
N ASN A 28 29.63 29.98 -23.45
CA ASN A 28 31.02 29.56 -23.69
C ASN A 28 32.10 29.74 -22.60
N VAL A 29 32.65 28.62 -22.13
CA VAL A 29 34.11 28.46 -21.92
C VAL A 29 34.54 27.11 -22.50
N ASN A 30 35.51 27.17 -23.42
CA ASN A 30 36.15 26.06 -24.12
C ASN A 30 37.42 25.66 -23.35
N SER A 31 37.65 24.38 -23.05
CA SER A 31 38.97 23.74 -23.25
C SER A 31 39.00 22.23 -22.94
N GLN A 32 39.37 21.51 -23.99
CA GLN A 32 40.29 20.38 -24.07
C GLN A 32 39.96 18.96 -23.57
N ARG A 33 40.41 18.07 -24.45
CA ARG A 33 40.12 16.66 -24.69
C ARG A 33 41.41 15.90 -24.42
N ILE A 34 41.36 14.81 -23.66
CA ILE A 34 42.45 13.81 -23.63
C ILE A 34 41.82 12.41 -23.76
N ARG A 35 42.40 11.59 -24.64
CA ARG A 35 41.94 10.26 -25.07
C ARG A 35 43.05 9.21 -24.83
N ALA A 36 42.62 8.04 -24.33
CA ALA A 36 43.16 6.66 -24.47
C ALA A 36 44.48 6.29 -23.74
N PRO A 37 44.75 4.99 -23.41
CA PRO A 37 44.29 3.79 -24.14
C PRO A 37 43.89 2.50 -23.37
N HIS A 38 43.46 1.55 -24.20
CA HIS A 38 43.04 0.15 -24.02
C HIS A 38 43.84 -0.75 -23.07
N LYS A 39 43.14 -1.76 -22.51
CA LYS A 39 43.69 -3.12 -22.34
C LYS A 39 42.59 -4.18 -22.51
N ASN A 40 42.91 -5.23 -23.26
CA ASN A 40 42.09 -6.41 -23.58
C ASN A 40 42.71 -7.66 -22.94
N VAL A 41 41.91 -8.73 -22.92
CA VAL A 41 42.21 -10.19 -22.78
C VAL A 41 41.83 -10.84 -21.44
N GLY A 42 40.98 -11.88 -21.54
CA GLY A 42 40.95 -13.01 -20.60
C GLY A 42 39.62 -13.77 -20.54
N ASP A 43 39.38 -14.69 -21.47
CA ASP A 43 38.27 -15.67 -21.50
C ASP A 43 38.25 -16.62 -20.29
N THR A 44 37.07 -17.15 -19.95
CA THR A 44 36.94 -18.54 -19.44
C THR A 44 35.54 -19.09 -19.73
N VAL A 45 35.52 -20.05 -20.64
CA VAL A 45 34.44 -21.00 -20.92
C VAL A 45 34.52 -22.13 -19.89
N ILE A 46 33.39 -22.56 -19.33
CA ILE A 46 33.22 -23.91 -18.76
C ILE A 46 31.97 -24.52 -19.37
N ASP A 47 32.20 -25.51 -20.23
CA ASP A 47 31.26 -26.53 -20.73
C ASP A 47 31.30 -27.74 -19.77
N GLY A 48 30.24 -28.54 -19.73
CA GLY A 48 30.18 -29.74 -18.88
C GLY A 48 28.82 -30.41 -18.72
N THR A 49 28.19 -30.80 -19.83
CA THR A 49 27.51 -32.10 -20.05
C THR A 49 26.45 -32.64 -19.05
N GLY A 50 25.18 -32.58 -19.48
CA GLY A 50 24.32 -33.73 -19.80
C GLY A 50 23.97 -34.80 -18.75
N THR A 51 22.69 -34.87 -18.38
CA THR A 51 21.91 -36.14 -18.44
C THR A 51 20.41 -35.86 -18.36
N GLU A 52 19.73 -35.91 -19.50
CA GLU A 52 18.29 -36.10 -19.59
C GLU A 52 17.96 -37.59 -19.36
N LYS A 53 16.92 -37.88 -18.59
CA LYS A 53 16.24 -39.19 -18.64
C LYS A 53 14.83 -38.99 -19.17
N VAL A 54 14.70 -39.28 -20.46
CA VAL A 54 13.46 -39.68 -21.12
C VAL A 54 13.10 -41.08 -20.61
N ILE A 55 11.87 -41.25 -20.11
CA ILE A 55 11.21 -42.56 -20.06
C ILE A 55 9.83 -42.36 -20.69
N THR A 56 9.69 -42.85 -21.92
CA THR A 56 8.42 -43.24 -22.52
C THR A 56 8.16 -44.70 -22.18
N SER A 57 6.96 -45.02 -21.73
CA SER A 57 6.35 -46.35 -21.88
C SER A 57 4.84 -46.17 -21.87
N GLU A 58 4.25 -46.37 -23.04
CA GLU A 58 2.83 -46.67 -23.25
C GLU A 58 2.50 -47.97 -22.52
N ASP A 59 1.49 -47.94 -21.65
CA ASP A 59 0.43 -48.96 -21.51
C ASP A 59 -0.36 -48.69 -20.22
N ASN A 60 -1.55 -48.08 -20.36
CA ASN A 60 -2.80 -48.47 -19.69
C ASN A 60 -3.91 -47.47 -20.05
N ASP A 61 -4.30 -47.48 -21.31
CA ASP A 61 -5.62 -47.01 -21.76
C ASP A 61 -6.71 -47.96 -21.23
N LYS A 62 -7.01 -47.88 -19.93
CA LYS A 62 -8.20 -48.55 -19.35
C LYS A 62 -8.70 -48.00 -18.00
N GLU A 63 -8.40 -46.75 -17.67
CA GLU A 63 -9.09 -46.00 -16.60
C GLU A 63 -9.57 -44.60 -17.05
N MET A 64 -9.81 -44.44 -18.36
CA MET A 64 -10.30 -43.21 -19.00
C MET A 64 -11.80 -42.96 -18.78
N ASN A 65 -12.35 -43.12 -17.56
CA ASN A 65 -13.73 -42.65 -17.30
C ASN A 65 -14.05 -42.18 -15.87
N ASP A 66 -13.10 -42.15 -14.93
CA ASP A 66 -13.40 -41.71 -13.55
C ASP A 66 -12.59 -40.51 -13.05
N TRP A 67 -11.88 -39.81 -13.95
CA TRP A 67 -11.04 -38.66 -13.60
C TRP A 67 -11.46 -37.37 -14.33
N LYS A 68 -12.77 -37.10 -14.35
CA LYS A 68 -13.34 -35.83 -14.83
C LYS A 68 -14.03 -35.11 -13.67
N GLY A 69 -13.22 -34.67 -12.72
CA GLY A 69 -13.69 -33.93 -11.54
C GLY A 69 -12.55 -33.41 -10.66
N SER A 70 -11.46 -32.90 -11.25
CA SER A 70 -10.33 -32.35 -10.50
C SER A 70 -10.68 -30.93 -10.01
N TYR A 71 -11.42 -30.86 -8.90
CA TYR A 71 -11.47 -29.64 -8.08
C TYR A 71 -10.06 -29.36 -7.56
N SER A 72 -9.52 -28.17 -7.86
CA SER A 72 -8.26 -27.67 -7.30
C SER A 72 -8.35 -27.68 -5.76
N LYS A 73 -7.81 -28.72 -5.11
CA LYS A 73 -7.75 -28.80 -3.66
C LYS A 73 -6.67 -27.83 -3.17
N VAL A 74 -7.08 -26.85 -2.36
CA VAL A 74 -6.17 -25.92 -1.67
C VAL A 74 -5.18 -26.73 -0.83
N SER A 75 -3.88 -26.44 -0.95
CA SER A 75 -2.88 -27.15 -0.14
C SER A 75 -2.82 -26.59 1.28
N VAL A 76 -2.55 -27.44 2.27
CA VAL A 76 -2.38 -27.01 3.67
C VAL A 76 -1.25 -25.99 3.81
N SER A 77 -0.17 -26.16 3.05
CA SER A 77 0.95 -25.20 3.01
C SER A 77 0.51 -23.82 2.54
N THR A 78 -0.47 -23.75 1.64
CA THR A 78 -1.04 -22.49 1.16
C THR A 78 -1.80 -21.78 2.28
N VAL A 79 -2.68 -22.48 2.98
CA VAL A 79 -3.42 -21.92 4.14
C VAL A 79 -2.46 -21.41 5.20
N MET A 80 -1.44 -22.19 5.54
CA MET A 80 -0.42 -21.80 6.53
C MET A 80 0.37 -20.55 6.11
N LEU A 81 0.80 -20.46 4.85
CA LEU A 81 1.56 -19.32 4.35
C LEU A 81 0.74 -18.03 4.37
N PHE A 82 -0.51 -18.09 3.89
CA PHE A 82 -1.38 -16.91 3.85
C PHE A 82 -1.76 -16.43 5.25
N THR A 83 -2.05 -17.35 6.17
CA THR A 83 -2.36 -16.99 7.56
C THR A 83 -1.13 -16.54 8.36
N LEU A 84 0.07 -16.99 8.00
CA LEU A 84 1.31 -16.43 8.54
C LEU A 84 1.54 -14.99 8.05
N ALA A 85 1.27 -14.72 6.76
CA ALA A 85 1.35 -13.37 6.21
C ALA A 85 0.30 -12.43 6.83
N MET A 86 -0.90 -12.96 7.10
CA MET A 86 -1.97 -12.27 7.82
C MET A 86 -1.55 -11.91 9.26
N ALA A 87 -0.94 -12.84 10.00
CA ALA A 87 -0.41 -12.56 11.33
C ALA A 87 0.75 -11.54 11.31
N ALA A 88 1.60 -11.60 10.28
CA ALA A 88 2.66 -10.61 10.08
C ALA A 88 2.11 -9.21 9.79
N ALA A 89 0.94 -9.09 9.14
CA ALA A 89 0.29 -7.81 8.88
C ALA A 89 -0.07 -7.08 10.18
N THR A 90 -0.37 -7.79 11.27
CA THR A 90 -0.58 -7.17 12.59
C THR A 90 0.65 -6.39 13.06
N GLY A 91 1.85 -6.88 12.78
CA GLY A 91 3.10 -6.15 13.07
C GLY A 91 3.20 -4.79 12.36
N LEU A 92 2.59 -4.65 11.17
CA LEU A 92 2.61 -3.38 10.42
C LEU A 92 1.90 -2.24 11.17
N GLY A 93 0.96 -2.57 12.06
CA GLY A 93 0.30 -1.60 12.93
C GLY A 93 1.26 -0.88 13.87
N ALA A 94 2.43 -1.45 14.17
CA ALA A 94 3.46 -0.84 15.02
C ALA A 94 4.31 0.21 14.30
N VAL A 95 4.28 0.23 12.95
CA VAL A 95 5.17 1.07 12.12
C VAL A 95 5.13 2.56 12.49
N PRO A 96 3.96 3.18 12.79
CA PRO A 96 3.93 4.59 13.18
C PRO A 96 4.78 4.92 14.43
N PHE A 97 4.91 3.99 15.38
CA PHE A 97 5.64 4.22 16.64
C PHE A 97 7.16 4.21 16.48
N PHE A 98 7.69 3.68 15.38
CA PHE A 98 9.11 3.86 15.05
C PHE A 98 9.47 5.32 14.78
N PHE A 99 8.45 6.13 14.52
CA PHE A 99 8.59 7.46 13.95
C PHE A 99 7.99 8.54 14.84
N VAL A 100 7.15 8.18 15.81
CA VAL A 100 6.42 9.10 16.68
C VAL A 100 6.59 8.68 18.13
N GLU A 101 7.11 9.59 18.96
CA GLU A 101 7.01 9.49 20.42
C GLU A 101 5.65 10.03 20.85
N LEU A 102 4.90 9.24 21.63
CA LEU A 102 3.58 9.62 22.10
C LEU A 102 3.69 10.42 23.39
N ASP A 103 3.11 11.61 23.42
CA ASP A 103 2.77 12.23 24.70
C ASP A 103 1.57 11.49 25.34
N THR A 104 1.33 11.75 26.62
CA THR A 104 0.25 11.11 27.38
C THR A 104 -1.12 11.38 26.75
N GLN A 105 -1.35 12.57 26.22
CA GLN A 105 -2.61 12.92 25.57
C GLN A 105 -2.85 12.09 24.29
N TRP A 106 -1.85 11.92 23.44
CA TRP A 106 -1.92 11.06 22.27
C TRP A 106 -2.10 9.60 22.67
N ALA A 107 -1.47 9.13 23.75
CA ALA A 107 -1.70 7.78 24.27
C ALA A 107 -3.17 7.55 24.66
N GLY A 108 -3.83 8.53 25.29
CA GLY A 108 -5.26 8.46 25.60
C GLY A 108 -6.15 8.44 24.35
N ILE A 109 -5.87 9.30 23.36
CA ILE A 109 -6.58 9.32 22.07
C ILE A 109 -6.42 7.99 21.32
N CYS A 110 -5.20 7.46 21.30
CA CYS A 110 -4.84 6.18 20.72
C CYS A 110 -5.60 5.01 21.39
N ASN A 111 -5.66 4.97 22.72
CA ASN A 111 -6.48 3.99 23.43
C ASN A 111 -7.99 4.14 23.12
N GLY A 112 -8.46 5.37 22.88
CA GLY A 112 -9.80 5.63 22.37
C GLY A 112 -10.03 5.02 20.98
N MET A 113 -9.09 5.21 20.05
CA MET A 113 -9.15 4.57 18.72
C MET A 113 -9.17 3.04 18.82
N ALA A 114 -8.28 2.48 19.65
CA ALA A 114 -8.20 1.05 19.93
C ALA A 114 -9.55 0.49 20.43
N ALA A 115 -10.16 1.17 21.40
CA ALA A 115 -11.48 0.82 21.91
C ALA A 115 -12.55 0.83 20.79
N GLY A 116 -12.53 1.82 19.91
CA GLY A 116 -13.45 1.90 18.77
C GLY A 116 -13.29 0.74 17.79
N VAL A 117 -12.05 0.43 17.40
CA VAL A 117 -11.75 -0.71 16.50
C VAL A 117 -12.20 -2.03 17.12
N MET A 118 -11.86 -2.28 18.39
CA MET A 118 -12.25 -3.50 19.11
C MET A 118 -13.77 -3.65 19.26
N LEU A 119 -14.51 -2.55 19.45
CA LEU A 119 -15.97 -2.60 19.52
C LEU A 119 -16.58 -2.94 18.17
N ALA A 120 -16.16 -2.28 17.09
CA ALA A 120 -16.64 -2.59 15.74
C ALA A 120 -16.35 -4.06 15.39
N ALA A 121 -15.11 -4.52 15.61
CA ALA A 121 -14.72 -5.92 15.41
C ALA A 121 -15.56 -6.91 16.25
N SER A 122 -15.96 -6.52 17.47
CA SER A 122 -16.85 -7.35 18.30
C SER A 122 -18.23 -7.53 17.66
N PHE A 123 -18.80 -6.47 17.09
CA PHE A 123 -20.11 -6.54 16.44
C PHE A 123 -20.04 -7.33 15.13
N ASP A 124 -18.98 -7.16 14.34
CA ASP A 124 -18.71 -7.98 13.16
C ASP A 124 -18.66 -9.48 13.52
N LEU A 125 -17.94 -9.85 14.59
CA LEU A 125 -17.88 -11.25 15.06
C LEU A 125 -19.24 -11.79 15.54
N ILE A 126 -20.06 -10.95 16.17
CA ILE A 126 -21.41 -11.33 16.58
C ILE A 126 -22.27 -11.62 15.35
N GLN A 127 -22.20 -10.75 14.33
CA GLN A 127 -22.93 -10.93 13.08
C GLN A 127 -22.48 -12.21 12.36
N GLU A 128 -21.17 -12.40 12.20
CA GLU A 128 -20.57 -13.59 11.58
C GLU A 128 -21.03 -14.90 12.25
N GLY A 129 -21.07 -14.91 13.59
CA GLY A 129 -21.54 -16.06 14.35
C GLY A 129 -23.04 -16.34 14.16
N GLN A 130 -23.85 -15.29 13.96
CA GLN A 130 -25.29 -15.43 13.72
C GLN A 130 -25.59 -16.01 12.34
N GLU A 131 -24.79 -15.68 11.32
CA GLU A 131 -24.94 -16.19 9.96
C GLU A 131 -24.67 -17.71 9.85
N HIS A 132 -23.79 -18.25 10.71
CA HIS A 132 -23.48 -19.68 10.76
C HIS A 132 -24.54 -20.54 11.51
N GLY A 133 -25.65 -19.94 11.92
CA GLY A 133 -26.77 -20.61 12.55
C GLY A 133 -26.63 -20.72 14.07
N ALA A 134 -27.78 -20.64 14.75
CA ALA A 134 -27.93 -20.74 16.20
C ALA A 134 -27.37 -19.56 17.02
N GLY A 135 -27.99 -18.39 16.84
CA GLY A 135 -27.71 -17.17 17.63
C GLY A 135 -27.74 -17.36 19.15
N THR A 136 -28.39 -18.40 19.67
CA THR A 136 -28.30 -18.80 21.09
C THR A 136 -26.86 -19.13 21.51
N TRP A 137 -26.08 -19.84 20.68
CA TRP A 137 -24.68 -20.17 20.97
C TRP A 137 -23.79 -18.93 20.94
N VAL A 138 -24.09 -17.96 20.08
CA VAL A 138 -23.40 -16.66 20.06
C VAL A 138 -23.61 -15.93 21.38
N VAL A 139 -24.86 -15.83 21.85
CA VAL A 139 -25.18 -15.18 23.13
C VAL A 139 -24.53 -15.90 24.31
N ILE A 140 -24.57 -17.23 24.34
CA ILE A 140 -23.88 -18.03 25.37
C ILE A 140 -22.37 -17.76 25.32
N GLY A 141 -21.80 -17.69 24.12
CA GLY A 141 -20.41 -17.31 23.89
C GLY A 141 -20.10 -15.94 24.50
N ILE A 142 -20.86 -14.90 24.16
CA ILE A 142 -20.66 -13.52 24.66
C ILE A 142 -20.64 -13.50 26.20
N LEU A 143 -21.61 -14.15 26.84
CA LEU A 143 -21.67 -14.22 28.29
C LEU A 143 -20.47 -14.99 28.87
N ALA A 144 -20.12 -16.13 28.27
CA ALA A 144 -18.97 -16.93 28.69
C ALA A 144 -17.66 -16.16 28.56
N GLY A 145 -17.48 -15.39 27.49
CA GLY A 145 -16.30 -14.55 27.25
C GLY A 145 -16.16 -13.43 28.28
N GLY A 146 -17.23 -12.67 28.53
CA GLY A 146 -17.22 -11.62 29.56
C GLY A 146 -16.96 -12.17 30.96
N VAL A 147 -17.58 -13.29 31.30
CA VAL A 147 -17.31 -14.01 32.56
C VAL A 147 -15.86 -14.49 32.62
N PHE A 148 -15.34 -15.08 31.55
CA PHE A 148 -13.96 -15.54 31.48
C PHE A 148 -12.96 -14.42 31.77
N ILE A 149 -13.10 -13.24 31.16
CA ILE A 149 -12.21 -12.11 31.43
C ILE A 149 -12.36 -11.59 32.85
N PHE A 150 -13.58 -11.51 33.36
CA PHE A 150 -13.81 -11.15 34.77
C PHE A 150 -13.09 -12.10 35.73
N LEU A 151 -13.14 -13.42 35.47
CA LEU A 151 -12.40 -14.41 36.27
C LEU A 151 -10.88 -14.25 36.11
N CYS A 152 -10.39 -14.10 34.87
CA CYS A 152 -8.97 -13.91 34.60
C CYS A 152 -8.41 -12.69 35.32
N LYS A 153 -9.14 -11.57 35.31
CA LYS A 153 -8.76 -10.36 36.06
C LYS A 153 -8.71 -10.62 37.55
N LYS A 154 -9.76 -11.24 38.12
CA LYS A 154 -9.81 -11.55 39.55
C LYS A 154 -8.66 -12.47 39.98
N LEU A 155 -8.29 -13.43 39.13
CA LEU A 155 -7.13 -14.30 39.35
C LEU A 155 -5.81 -13.52 39.26
N LEU A 156 -5.63 -12.67 38.24
CA LEU A 156 -4.42 -11.86 38.10
C LEU A 156 -4.23 -10.86 39.25
N GLU A 157 -5.31 -10.27 39.77
CA GLU A 157 -5.29 -9.41 40.96
C GLU A 157 -4.87 -10.18 42.22
N GLN A 158 -5.16 -11.48 42.29
CA GLN A 158 -4.84 -12.33 43.43
C GLN A 158 -3.39 -12.84 43.46
N TYR A 159 -2.72 -12.97 42.29
CA TYR A 159 -1.34 -13.46 42.16
C TYR A 159 -0.32 -12.33 41.92
N GLY A 160 -0.64 -11.11 42.33
CA GLY A 160 0.10 -9.88 42.01
C GLY A 160 1.60 -9.90 42.33
N GLU A 161 2.40 -10.17 41.30
CA GLU A 161 3.56 -9.40 40.83
C GLU A 161 3.94 -9.96 39.46
N VAL A 162 3.30 -9.47 38.40
CA VAL A 162 3.66 -9.82 37.02
C VAL A 162 4.69 -8.82 36.54
N SER A 163 5.87 -9.29 36.14
CA SER A 163 6.92 -8.48 35.52
C SER A 163 7.03 -8.87 34.06
N MET A 164 6.88 -7.91 33.14
CA MET A 164 6.94 -8.16 31.70
C MET A 164 7.58 -6.96 31.00
N LEU A 165 8.63 -7.18 30.19
CA LEU A 165 9.39 -6.13 29.47
C LEU A 165 9.75 -4.90 30.32
N ASP A 166 10.41 -5.11 31.46
CA ASP A 166 10.83 -4.03 32.39
C ASP A 166 9.68 -3.20 33.01
N ILE A 167 8.42 -3.52 32.71
CA ILE A 167 7.22 -2.94 33.31
C ILE A 167 6.83 -3.77 34.53
N LYS A 168 6.52 -3.11 35.65
CA LYS A 168 6.18 -3.74 36.94
C LYS A 168 4.79 -3.34 37.44
N GLY A 169 4.16 -4.25 38.17
CA GLY A 169 2.90 -3.99 38.87
C GLY A 169 1.69 -3.95 37.95
N ALA A 170 0.73 -3.07 38.24
CA ALA A 170 -0.58 -3.04 37.57
C ALA A 170 -0.52 -2.79 36.05
N GLU A 171 0.54 -2.15 35.55
CA GLU A 171 0.71 -1.91 34.12
C GLU A 171 1.12 -3.18 33.35
N ALA A 172 1.94 -4.04 33.95
CA ALA A 172 2.35 -5.31 33.35
C ALA A 172 1.21 -6.33 33.31
N THR A 173 0.39 -6.38 34.38
CA THR A 173 -0.84 -7.16 34.43
C THR A 173 -1.78 -6.83 33.27
N LYS A 174 -1.91 -5.55 32.93
CA LYS A 174 -2.73 -5.08 31.80
C LYS A 174 -2.15 -5.45 30.46
N VAL A 175 -0.85 -5.28 30.27
CA VAL A 175 -0.16 -5.69 29.03
C VAL A 175 -0.36 -7.19 28.79
N VAL A 176 -0.21 -8.02 29.82
CA VAL A 176 -0.45 -9.47 29.74
C VAL A 176 -1.91 -9.77 29.43
N LEU A 177 -2.85 -9.05 30.04
CA LEU A 177 -4.28 -9.21 29.78
C LEU A 177 -4.63 -8.85 28.32
N VAL A 178 -4.12 -7.74 27.81
CA VAL A 178 -4.31 -7.32 26.40
C VAL A 178 -3.71 -8.35 25.44
N ILE A 179 -2.46 -8.78 25.66
CA ILE A 179 -1.80 -9.80 24.83
C ILE A 179 -2.61 -11.10 24.82
N GLY A 180 -3.02 -11.58 26.00
CA GLY A 180 -3.78 -12.82 26.13
C GLY A 180 -5.15 -12.77 25.45
N ILE A 181 -5.81 -11.61 25.47
CA ILE A 181 -7.14 -11.45 24.87
C ILE A 181 -7.05 -11.31 23.36
N MET A 182 -6.08 -10.54 22.86
CA MET A 182 -5.83 -10.48 21.43
C MET A 182 -5.41 -11.84 20.86
N THR A 183 -4.66 -12.63 21.64
CA THR A 183 -4.37 -14.04 21.29
C THR A 183 -5.65 -14.88 21.11
N LEU A 184 -6.66 -14.69 21.96
CA LEU A 184 -7.96 -15.38 21.82
C LEU A 184 -8.81 -14.83 20.66
N HIS A 185 -8.72 -13.52 20.38
CA HIS A 185 -9.36 -12.92 19.22
C HIS A 185 -8.79 -13.51 17.92
N SER A 186 -7.46 -13.50 17.79
CA SER A 186 -6.70 -14.09 16.69
C SER A 186 -6.97 -15.59 16.50
N PHE A 187 -7.31 -16.32 17.57
CA PHE A 187 -7.76 -17.71 17.46
C PHE A 187 -9.07 -17.82 16.64
N GLY A 188 -10.05 -16.96 16.93
CA GLY A 188 -11.33 -16.92 16.23
C GLY A 188 -11.15 -16.60 14.74
N GLU A 189 -10.37 -15.57 14.43
CA GLU A 189 -10.05 -15.19 13.05
C GLU A 189 -9.33 -16.30 12.29
N GLY A 190 -8.33 -16.93 12.91
CA GLY A 190 -7.63 -18.08 12.35
C GLY A 190 -8.59 -19.20 11.96
N SER A 191 -9.56 -19.49 12.84
CA SER A 191 -10.55 -20.52 12.57
C SER A 191 -11.49 -20.18 11.40
N GLY A 192 -11.97 -18.93 11.32
CA GLY A 192 -12.80 -18.46 10.21
C GLY A 192 -12.07 -18.50 8.87
N VAL A 193 -10.80 -18.05 8.85
CA VAL A 193 -9.96 -18.14 7.65
C VAL A 193 -9.73 -19.59 7.24
N GLY A 194 -9.40 -20.47 8.18
CA GLY A 194 -9.22 -21.90 7.90
C GLY A 194 -10.46 -22.54 7.26
N VAL A 195 -11.64 -22.27 7.81
CA VAL A 195 -12.92 -22.74 7.27
C VAL A 195 -13.19 -22.16 5.88
N SER A 196 -12.88 -20.88 5.64
CA SER A 196 -13.14 -20.21 4.36
C SER A 196 -12.33 -20.78 3.17
N PHE A 197 -11.21 -21.45 3.44
CA PHE A 197 -10.46 -22.19 2.44
C PHE A 197 -11.09 -23.55 2.08
N ALA A 198 -12.03 -24.04 2.88
CA ALA A 198 -12.77 -25.27 2.62
C ALA A 198 -14.00 -25.03 1.73
N GLY A 199 -14.48 -26.07 1.05
CA GLY A 199 -15.67 -25.99 0.19
C GLY A 199 -15.39 -25.73 -1.30
N SER A 200 -16.46 -25.55 -2.08
CA SER A 200 -16.43 -25.54 -3.55
C SER A 200 -15.71 -24.33 -4.17
N LYS A 201 -15.64 -23.20 -3.44
CA LYS A 201 -14.92 -21.97 -3.85
C LYS A 201 -13.51 -21.85 -3.22
N GLY A 202 -13.03 -22.91 -2.56
CA GLY A 202 -11.96 -22.93 -1.54
C GLY A 202 -10.84 -21.89 -1.67
N PHE A 203 -10.06 -21.90 -2.76
CA PHE A 203 -8.92 -20.97 -2.86
C PHE A 203 -9.32 -19.50 -2.96
N THR A 204 -10.29 -19.19 -3.81
CA THR A 204 -10.72 -17.81 -4.07
C THR A 204 -11.39 -17.22 -2.84
N GLN A 205 -12.30 -17.97 -2.21
CA GLN A 205 -12.98 -17.54 -0.99
C GLN A 205 -11.99 -17.36 0.16
N GLY A 206 -11.14 -18.35 0.42
CA GLY A 206 -10.19 -18.28 1.53
C GLY A 206 -9.14 -17.18 1.35
N LEU A 207 -8.69 -16.93 0.13
CA LEU A 207 -7.78 -15.83 -0.16
C LEU A 207 -8.43 -14.46 0.14
N LEU A 208 -9.69 -14.26 -0.27
CA LEU A 208 -10.41 -13.01 -0.03
C LEU A 208 -10.61 -12.76 1.46
N VAL A 209 -11.06 -13.78 2.20
CA VAL A 209 -11.25 -13.69 3.65
C VAL A 209 -9.92 -13.43 4.37
N THR A 210 -8.84 -14.13 3.98
CA THR A 210 -7.51 -13.90 4.56
C THR A 210 -7.01 -12.47 4.34
N LEU A 211 -7.26 -11.90 3.16
CA LEU A 211 -6.83 -10.54 2.85
C LEU A 211 -7.67 -9.49 3.59
N ALA A 212 -8.98 -9.70 3.67
CA ALA A 212 -9.86 -8.83 4.46
C ALA A 212 -9.40 -8.78 5.91
N ILE A 213 -9.12 -9.94 6.50
CA ILE A 213 -8.61 -10.03 7.88
C ILE A 213 -7.18 -9.49 7.97
N ALA A 214 -6.30 -9.72 7.00
CA ALA A 214 -4.95 -9.12 7.01
C ALA A 214 -4.97 -7.59 7.00
N VAL A 215 -5.96 -6.98 6.33
CA VAL A 215 -6.17 -5.53 6.38
C VAL A 215 -6.74 -5.10 7.73
N HIS A 216 -7.68 -5.86 8.30
CA HIS A 216 -8.24 -5.67 9.65
C HIS A 216 -7.16 -5.72 10.74
N ASN A 217 -6.19 -6.62 10.58
CA ASN A 217 -5.09 -6.84 11.50
C ASN A 217 -4.15 -5.63 11.62
N ILE A 218 -4.07 -4.76 10.61
CA ILE A 218 -3.22 -3.57 10.67
C ILE A 218 -3.75 -2.57 11.72
N PRO A 219 -5.03 -2.15 11.69
CA PRO A 219 -5.68 -1.43 12.79
C PRO A 219 -5.59 -2.14 14.14
N GLU A 220 -5.77 -3.46 14.20
CA GLU A 220 -5.67 -4.21 15.45
C GLU A 220 -4.25 -4.18 16.04
N GLY A 221 -3.24 -4.41 15.22
CA GLY A 221 -1.84 -4.32 15.63
C GLY A 221 -1.41 -2.91 16.00
N LEU A 222 -2.03 -1.91 15.38
CA LEU A 222 -1.89 -0.51 15.79
C LEU A 222 -2.46 -0.33 17.20
N ALA A 223 -3.63 -0.88 17.51
CA ALA A 223 -4.23 -0.84 18.84
C ALA A 223 -3.35 -1.53 19.90
N VAL A 224 -2.83 -2.74 19.62
CA VAL A 224 -1.90 -3.44 20.52
C VAL A 224 -0.63 -2.63 20.74
N SER A 225 -0.07 -2.09 19.66
CA SER A 225 1.15 -1.28 19.72
C SER A 225 0.95 0.05 20.44
N MET A 226 -0.22 0.69 20.33
CA MET A 226 -0.59 1.88 21.10
C MET A 226 -0.54 1.61 22.61
N VAL A 227 -1.15 0.50 23.03
CA VAL A 227 -1.16 0.09 24.45
C VAL A 227 0.27 -0.18 24.92
N LEU A 228 1.06 -0.95 24.17
CA LEU A 228 2.44 -1.26 24.53
C LEU A 228 3.34 -0.01 24.56
N ALA A 229 3.24 0.85 23.54
CA ALA A 229 4.03 2.08 23.45
C ALA A 229 3.70 3.06 24.58
N SER A 230 2.42 3.17 24.98
CA SER A 230 2.00 4.02 26.11
C SER A 230 2.62 3.62 27.45
N ARG A 231 3.10 2.37 27.56
CA ARG A 231 3.77 1.82 28.75
C ARG A 231 5.29 1.74 28.60
N GLY A 232 5.86 2.41 27.58
CA GLY A 232 7.31 2.50 27.38
C GLY A 232 7.93 1.31 26.65
N VAL A 233 7.14 0.40 26.05
CA VAL A 233 7.69 -0.67 25.22
C VAL A 233 8.24 -0.08 23.92
N SER A 234 9.46 -0.50 23.55
CA SER A 234 10.09 -0.02 22.32
C SER A 234 9.27 -0.42 21.07
N PRO A 235 9.27 0.39 19.99
CA PRO A 235 8.49 0.10 18.77
C PRO A 235 8.79 -1.26 18.14
N GLN A 236 10.04 -1.73 18.22
CA GLN A 236 10.45 -3.06 17.76
C GLN A 236 9.79 -4.17 18.58
N ASN A 237 9.76 -4.02 19.90
CA ASN A 237 9.10 -4.98 20.78
C ASN A 237 7.58 -4.90 20.59
N ALA A 238 7.01 -3.70 20.43
CA ALA A 238 5.59 -3.52 20.14
C ALA A 238 5.17 -4.23 18.84
N MET A 239 5.99 -4.10 17.78
CA MET A 239 5.82 -4.82 16.52
C MET A 239 5.88 -6.34 16.73
N LEU A 240 6.91 -6.84 17.43
CA LEU A 240 7.09 -8.27 17.67
C LEU A 240 5.92 -8.84 18.49
N TRP A 241 5.52 -8.15 19.56
CA TRP A 241 4.40 -8.58 20.40
C TRP A 241 3.07 -8.54 19.65
N SER A 242 2.87 -7.56 18.77
CA SER A 242 1.70 -7.51 17.89
C SER A 242 1.65 -8.69 16.91
N VAL A 243 2.80 -9.17 16.42
CA VAL A 243 2.84 -10.40 15.61
C VAL A 243 2.61 -11.63 16.49
N ILE A 244 3.20 -11.68 17.68
CA ILE A 244 3.04 -12.81 18.63
C ILE A 244 1.57 -13.00 19.01
N THR A 245 0.84 -11.92 19.28
CA THR A 245 -0.59 -12.00 19.58
C THR A 245 -1.39 -12.63 18.44
N SER A 246 -0.93 -12.47 17.19
CA SER A 246 -1.59 -13.01 16.00
C SER A 246 -1.10 -14.38 15.54
N LEU A 247 -0.04 -14.94 16.14
CA LEU A 247 0.43 -16.30 15.83
C LEU A 247 -0.60 -17.42 16.03
N PRO A 248 -1.63 -17.31 16.90
CA PRO A 248 -2.72 -18.27 16.93
C PRO A 248 -3.45 -18.41 15.59
N GLN A 249 -3.52 -17.36 14.77
CA GLN A 249 -4.21 -17.38 13.48
C GLN A 249 -3.72 -18.53 12.58
N PRO A 250 -2.42 -18.62 12.21
CA PRO A 250 -1.92 -19.72 11.39
C PRO A 250 -1.95 -21.09 12.10
N ILE A 251 -1.82 -21.12 13.42
CA ILE A 251 -1.85 -22.37 14.20
C ILE A 251 -3.23 -23.02 14.13
N VAL A 252 -4.29 -22.22 14.19
CA VAL A 252 -5.69 -22.70 14.25
C VAL A 252 -6.28 -22.86 12.87
N ALA A 253 -5.88 -22.02 11.89
CA ALA A 253 -6.41 -22.09 10.54
C ALA A 253 -6.18 -23.44 9.86
N VAL A 254 -5.04 -24.10 10.12
CA VAL A 254 -4.73 -25.40 9.52
C VAL A 254 -5.68 -26.51 10.03
N PRO A 255 -5.83 -26.74 11.35
CA PRO A 255 -6.86 -27.62 11.89
C PRO A 255 -8.28 -27.26 11.44
N SER A 256 -8.63 -25.98 11.40
CA SER A 256 -9.96 -25.52 10.97
C SER A 256 -10.23 -25.81 9.49
N PHE A 257 -9.21 -25.70 8.62
CA PHE A 257 -9.30 -26.11 7.23
C PHE A 257 -9.48 -27.62 7.07
N ILE A 258 -8.76 -28.43 7.86
CA ILE A 258 -8.85 -29.90 7.81
C ILE A 258 -10.18 -30.40 8.38
N CYS A 259 -10.70 -29.74 9.42
CA CYS A 259 -11.89 -30.13 10.16
C CYS A 259 -13.03 -29.09 10.02
N ALA A 260 -13.22 -28.55 8.81
CA ALA A 260 -14.12 -27.43 8.55
C ALA A 260 -15.55 -27.64 9.07
N ASP A 261 -16.13 -28.84 8.92
CA ASP A 261 -17.49 -29.13 9.40
C ASP A 261 -17.62 -29.10 10.93
N ALA A 262 -16.57 -29.51 11.65
CA ALA A 262 -16.56 -29.48 13.11
C ALA A 262 -16.39 -28.04 13.61
N PHE A 263 -15.49 -27.28 12.99
CA PHE A 263 -15.26 -25.88 13.33
C PHE A 263 -16.46 -25.01 12.96
N ASN A 264 -17.13 -25.23 11.83
CA ASN A 264 -18.35 -24.53 11.44
C ASN A 264 -19.44 -24.57 12.51
N LYS A 265 -19.64 -25.74 13.16
CA LYS A 265 -20.63 -25.89 14.23
C LYS A 265 -20.24 -25.20 15.53
N PHE A 266 -18.94 -25.05 15.77
CA PHE A 266 -18.40 -24.43 16.99
C PHE A 266 -18.16 -22.92 16.81
N LEU A 267 -18.10 -22.44 15.56
CA LEU A 267 -17.81 -21.07 15.17
C LEU A 267 -18.73 -20.05 15.86
N PRO A 268 -20.07 -20.23 15.93
CA PRO A 268 -20.96 -19.27 16.60
C PRO A 268 -20.61 -19.07 18.08
N PHE A 269 -20.21 -20.12 18.79
CA PHE A 269 -19.78 -20.01 20.18
C PHE A 269 -18.43 -19.29 20.28
N CYS A 270 -17.46 -19.64 19.44
CA CYS A 270 -16.12 -19.02 19.41
C CYS A 270 -16.18 -17.52 19.13
N THR A 271 -16.91 -17.10 18.10
CA THR A 271 -17.01 -15.68 17.72
C THR A 271 -17.75 -14.88 18.78
N GLY A 272 -18.83 -15.44 19.34
CA GLY A 272 -19.52 -14.88 20.50
C GLY A 272 -18.60 -14.73 21.72
N PHE A 273 -17.82 -15.77 22.04
CA PHE A 273 -16.86 -15.76 23.14
C PHE A 273 -15.78 -14.69 22.97
N ALA A 274 -15.20 -14.57 21.78
CA ALA A 274 -14.23 -13.54 21.46
C ALA A 274 -14.83 -12.13 21.59
N ALA A 275 -16.03 -11.90 21.03
CA ALA A 275 -16.74 -10.63 21.15
C ALA A 275 -17.03 -10.26 22.60
N GLY A 276 -17.48 -11.23 23.42
CA GLY A 276 -17.69 -11.03 24.86
C GLY A 276 -16.43 -10.61 25.62
N CYS A 277 -15.27 -11.23 25.30
CA CYS A 277 -13.99 -10.87 25.89
C CYS A 277 -13.57 -9.42 25.53
N MET A 278 -13.68 -9.05 24.25
CA MET A 278 -13.29 -7.73 23.77
C MET A 278 -14.20 -6.61 24.29
N ILE A 279 -15.53 -6.81 24.26
CA ILE A 279 -16.48 -5.84 24.81
C ILE A 279 -16.19 -5.58 26.28
N TRP A 280 -16.00 -6.65 27.07
CA TRP A 280 -15.68 -6.51 28.49
C TRP A 280 -14.39 -5.72 28.70
N MET A 281 -13.33 -6.03 27.94
CA MET A 281 -12.05 -5.32 28.03
C MET A 281 -12.14 -3.85 27.68
N VAL A 282 -12.86 -3.53 26.60
CA VAL A 282 -13.01 -2.15 26.17
C VAL A 282 -13.67 -1.33 27.27
N VAL A 283 -14.75 -1.85 27.86
CA VAL A 283 -15.53 -1.16 28.89
C VAL A 283 -14.78 -1.09 30.22
N ALA A 284 -14.12 -2.16 30.65
CA ALA A 284 -13.54 -2.26 31.98
C ALA A 284 -12.08 -1.78 32.08
N GLU A 285 -11.33 -1.80 30.98
CA GLU A 285 -9.88 -1.49 30.98
C GLU A 285 -9.52 -0.37 30.01
N VAL A 286 -9.81 -0.54 28.71
CA VAL A 286 -9.27 0.34 27.66
C VAL A 286 -9.86 1.75 27.73
N LEU A 287 -11.19 1.90 27.78
CA LEU A 287 -11.83 3.21 27.87
C LEU A 287 -11.51 3.93 29.19
N PRO A 288 -11.60 3.28 30.38
CA PRO A 288 -11.21 3.91 31.64
C PRO A 288 -9.77 4.40 31.65
N ASP A 289 -8.83 3.68 31.03
CA ASP A 289 -7.44 4.13 30.91
C ASP A 289 -7.28 5.27 29.90
N ALA A 290 -7.98 5.22 28.76
CA ALA A 290 -7.98 6.31 27.78
C ALA A 290 -8.43 7.64 28.41
N PHE A 291 -9.47 7.61 29.25
CA PHE A 291 -10.00 8.77 29.95
C PHE A 291 -9.09 9.33 31.06
N LYS A 292 -8.09 8.56 31.52
CA LYS A 292 -7.07 9.08 32.46
C LYS A 292 -6.03 9.93 31.73
N GLU A 293 -5.73 9.58 30.49
CA GLU A 293 -4.63 10.15 29.73
C GLU A 293 -5.08 11.29 28.79
N ALA A 294 -6.33 11.30 28.35
CA ALA A 294 -6.87 12.33 27.46
C ALA A 294 -8.30 12.76 27.83
N SER A 295 -8.76 13.88 27.25
CA SER A 295 -10.10 14.41 27.52
C SER A 295 -11.19 13.44 27.04
N PRO A 296 -12.30 13.27 27.78
CA PRO A 296 -13.37 12.35 27.40
C PRO A 296 -13.94 12.59 26.00
N THR A 297 -14.06 13.86 25.60
CA THR A 297 -14.54 14.24 24.27
C THR A 297 -13.60 13.79 23.17
N ALA A 298 -12.28 13.91 23.36
CA ALA A 298 -11.29 13.49 22.35
C ALA A 298 -11.25 11.97 22.22
N VAL A 299 -11.26 11.25 23.34
CA VAL A 299 -11.31 9.79 23.39
C VAL A 299 -12.59 9.27 22.73
N ALA A 300 -13.75 9.81 23.07
CA ALA A 300 -15.04 9.41 22.48
C ALA A 300 -15.10 9.70 20.97
N SER A 301 -14.57 10.86 20.55
CA SER A 301 -14.50 11.22 19.13
C SER A 301 -13.59 10.27 18.35
N ALA A 302 -12.43 9.92 18.92
CA ALA A 302 -11.49 8.97 18.35
C ALA A 302 -12.09 7.56 18.24
N ALA A 303 -12.74 7.08 19.29
CA ALA A 303 -13.45 5.80 19.30
C ALA A 303 -14.57 5.77 18.24
N THR A 304 -15.39 6.82 18.16
CA THR A 304 -16.50 6.92 17.19
C THR A 304 -15.99 6.95 15.76
N LEU A 305 -14.92 7.71 15.47
CA LEU A 305 -14.31 7.76 14.16
C LEU A 305 -13.73 6.41 13.75
N SER A 306 -13.09 5.71 14.70
CA SER A 306 -12.59 4.35 14.48
C SER A 306 -13.71 3.35 14.20
N VAL A 307 -14.84 3.39 14.93
CA VAL A 307 -16.01 2.56 14.64
C VAL A 307 -16.55 2.86 13.25
N ALA A 308 -16.76 4.14 12.92
CA ALA A 308 -17.27 4.54 11.61
C ALA A 308 -16.32 4.11 10.47
N PHE A 309 -15.01 4.18 10.70
CA PHE A 309 -14.00 3.71 9.75
C PHE A 309 -14.07 2.19 9.56
N MET A 310 -14.17 1.42 10.65
CA MET A 310 -14.30 -0.03 10.59
C MET A 310 -15.60 -0.44 9.90
N GLU A 311 -16.73 0.17 10.22
CA GLU A 311 -18.01 -0.08 9.56
C GLU A 311 -17.99 0.28 8.07
N ALA A 312 -17.31 1.38 7.71
CA ALA A 312 -17.12 1.75 6.31
C ALA A 312 -16.27 0.70 5.57
N LEU A 313 -15.24 0.16 6.21
CA LEU A 313 -14.46 -0.96 5.67
C LEU A 313 -15.30 -2.23 5.56
N SER A 314 -16.03 -2.62 6.60
CA SER A 314 -16.89 -3.80 6.60
C SER A 314 -17.98 -3.71 5.54
N THR A 315 -18.63 -2.55 5.38
CA THR A 315 -19.61 -2.27 4.31
C THR A 315 -18.96 -2.35 2.93
N LEU A 316 -17.76 -1.79 2.77
CA LEU A 316 -16.99 -1.89 1.53
C LEU A 316 -16.73 -3.37 1.19
N PHE A 317 -16.33 -4.19 2.17
CA PHE A 317 -16.11 -5.62 1.99
C PHE A 317 -17.37 -6.45 1.74
N GLN A 318 -18.49 -6.13 2.39
CA GLN A 318 -19.77 -6.80 2.17
C GLN A 318 -20.30 -6.53 0.75
N ASN A 319 -20.19 -5.28 0.28
CA ASN A 319 -20.47 -4.94 -1.13
C ASN A 319 -19.56 -5.71 -2.09
N PHE A 320 -18.32 -6.06 -1.69
CA PHE A 320 -17.46 -6.93 -2.50
C PHE A 320 -17.89 -8.41 -2.51
N THR A 321 -18.65 -8.87 -1.53
CA THR A 321 -18.94 -10.30 -1.32
C THR A 321 -20.31 -10.72 -1.88
N HIS A 322 -21.29 -9.82 -1.89
CA HIS A 322 -22.68 -10.17 -2.18
C HIS A 322 -23.09 -10.06 -3.67
N ASP A 323 -22.36 -9.29 -4.49
CA ASP A 323 -22.73 -8.99 -5.89
C ASP A 323 -21.67 -9.36 -6.95
N TYR A 324 -20.51 -9.87 -6.57
CA TYR A 324 -19.37 -9.95 -7.49
C TYR A 324 -18.92 -11.38 -7.86
N ASN A 325 -18.74 -11.58 -9.17
CA ASN A 325 -18.06 -12.74 -9.70
C ASN A 325 -16.60 -12.76 -9.21
N SER A 326 -16.00 -13.93 -9.14
CA SER A 326 -14.60 -14.13 -8.74
C SER A 326 -13.58 -13.27 -9.53
N GLU A 327 -13.99 -12.76 -10.71
CA GLU A 327 -13.25 -11.86 -11.57
C GLU A 327 -12.98 -10.49 -10.93
N ASP A 328 -14.03 -9.84 -10.43
CA ASP A 328 -13.92 -8.50 -9.83
C ASP A 328 -13.19 -8.53 -8.48
N ALA A 329 -13.38 -9.60 -7.71
CA ALA A 329 -12.62 -9.86 -6.49
C ALA A 329 -11.10 -9.92 -6.74
N SER A 330 -10.69 -10.53 -7.87
CA SER A 330 -9.30 -10.52 -8.30
C SER A 330 -8.83 -9.13 -8.78
N GLY A 331 -9.73 -8.35 -9.38
CA GLY A 331 -9.49 -6.96 -9.77
C GLY A 331 -9.25 -6.04 -8.57
N PHE A 332 -10.04 -6.19 -7.49
CA PHE A 332 -9.87 -5.47 -6.24
C PHE A 332 -8.53 -5.79 -5.56
N PHE A 333 -8.14 -7.07 -5.55
CA PHE A 333 -6.84 -7.48 -5.00
C PHE A 333 -5.66 -6.83 -5.73
N VAL A 334 -5.68 -6.87 -7.06
CA VAL A 334 -4.69 -6.20 -7.91
C VAL A 334 -4.67 -4.69 -7.64
N SER A 335 -5.85 -4.09 -7.46
CA SER A 335 -6.01 -2.66 -7.15
C SER A 335 -5.39 -2.27 -5.81
N LEU A 336 -5.53 -3.11 -4.78
CA LEU A 336 -4.93 -2.85 -3.46
C LEU A 336 -3.40 -2.99 -3.52
N LEU A 337 -2.89 -4.04 -4.18
CA LEU A 337 -1.44 -4.26 -4.34
C LEU A 337 -0.75 -3.13 -5.11
N PHE A 338 -1.43 -2.54 -6.08
CA PHE A 338 -0.95 -1.36 -6.81
C PHE A 338 -0.63 -0.19 -5.87
N GLY A 339 -1.38 -0.05 -4.78
CA GLY A 339 -1.14 0.98 -3.77
C GLY A 339 0.07 0.76 -2.89
N LEU A 340 0.57 -0.48 -2.79
CA LEU A 340 1.76 -0.81 -2.00
C LEU A 340 3.04 -0.32 -2.68
N GLY A 341 3.07 -0.28 -4.01
CA GLY A 341 4.24 0.14 -4.80
C GLY A 341 4.76 1.53 -4.42
N PRO A 342 3.94 2.59 -4.40
CA PRO A 342 4.38 3.92 -3.99
C PRO A 342 4.90 3.97 -2.54
N LEU A 343 4.28 3.27 -1.60
CA LEU A 343 4.77 3.22 -0.23
C LEU A 343 6.17 2.58 -0.15
N LEU A 344 6.35 1.42 -0.81
CA LEU A 344 7.64 0.74 -0.90
C LEU A 344 8.71 1.61 -1.58
N GLY A 345 8.36 2.27 -2.68
CA GLY A 345 9.27 3.19 -3.36
C GLY A 345 9.70 4.37 -2.49
N GLY A 346 8.77 4.91 -1.69
CA GLY A 346 9.07 5.94 -0.70
C GLY A 346 10.02 5.45 0.40
N LEU A 347 9.75 4.27 0.97
CA LEU A 347 10.60 3.64 1.99
C LEU A 347 12.01 3.38 1.48
N ILE A 348 12.16 2.76 0.30
CA ILE A 348 13.47 2.45 -0.30
C ILE A 348 14.26 3.74 -0.52
N LEU A 349 13.62 4.77 -1.07
CA LEU A 349 14.30 6.02 -1.36
C LEU A 349 14.68 6.77 -0.08
N VAL A 350 13.80 6.86 0.92
CA VAL A 350 14.11 7.50 2.21
C VAL A 350 15.25 6.77 2.92
N ALA A 351 15.20 5.44 3.00
CA ALA A 351 16.25 4.63 3.60
C ALA A 351 17.60 4.87 2.92
N PHE A 352 17.63 4.85 1.58
CA PHE A 352 18.83 5.14 0.80
C PHE A 352 19.31 6.59 1.02
N ALA A 353 18.39 7.56 1.03
CA ALA A 353 18.74 8.97 1.17
C ALA A 353 19.33 9.30 2.55
N VAL A 354 18.79 8.69 3.62
CA VAL A 354 19.32 8.81 4.98
C VAL A 354 20.67 8.09 5.10
N ALA A 355 20.78 6.85 4.61
CA ALA A 355 22.01 6.06 4.69
C ALA A 355 23.20 6.73 4.00
N PHE A 356 22.98 7.38 2.86
CA PHE A 356 24.03 8.04 2.07
C PHE A 356 24.07 9.56 2.23
N CYS A 357 23.30 10.14 3.15
CA CYS A 357 23.23 11.59 3.41
C CYS A 357 23.08 12.40 2.11
N LEU A 358 22.12 12.01 1.26
CA LEU A 358 21.99 12.58 -0.08
C LEU A 358 21.60 14.06 -0.02
N LYS A 359 22.23 14.86 -0.89
CA LYS A 359 22.02 16.31 -0.96
C LYS A 359 20.74 16.65 -1.73
N HIS A 360 20.07 17.74 -1.34
CA HIS A 360 18.83 18.26 -1.95
C HIS A 360 18.81 18.30 -3.48
N ALA A 361 19.90 18.78 -4.10
CA ALA A 361 19.99 18.90 -5.55
C ALA A 361 19.94 17.54 -6.26
N LEU A 362 20.53 16.50 -5.66
CA LEU A 362 20.51 15.14 -6.18
C LEU A 362 19.09 14.54 -6.08
N LEU A 363 18.42 14.71 -4.94
CA LEU A 363 17.06 14.22 -4.70
C LEU A 363 16.03 14.92 -5.59
N MET A 364 16.10 16.26 -5.72
CA MET A 364 15.24 17.00 -6.65
C MET A 364 15.51 16.59 -8.11
N GLY A 365 16.78 16.41 -8.49
CA GLY A 365 17.15 15.89 -9.81
C GLY A 365 16.57 14.49 -10.07
N ALA A 366 16.71 13.57 -9.11
CA ALA A 366 16.17 12.21 -9.20
C ALA A 366 14.65 12.19 -9.34
N ALA A 367 13.93 13.00 -8.54
CA ALA A 367 12.48 13.14 -8.62
C ALA A 367 12.04 13.56 -10.03
N SER A 368 12.72 14.54 -10.62
CA SER A 368 12.41 15.03 -11.95
C SER A 368 12.79 14.06 -13.07
N GLY A 369 13.89 13.33 -12.94
CA GLY A 369 14.26 12.26 -13.88
C GLY A 369 13.21 11.14 -13.90
N ILE A 370 12.69 10.76 -12.73
CA ILE A 370 11.60 9.78 -12.61
C ILE A 370 10.32 10.32 -13.24
N ALA A 371 9.93 11.56 -12.89
CA ALA A 371 8.71 12.18 -13.41
C ALA A 371 8.74 12.36 -14.93
N PHE A 372 9.91 12.64 -15.51
CA PHE A 372 10.10 12.70 -16.96
C PHE A 372 9.78 11.35 -17.61
N ILE A 373 10.31 10.25 -17.06
CA ILE A 373 10.01 8.91 -17.58
C ILE A 373 8.53 8.56 -17.42
N LEU A 374 7.92 8.83 -16.26
CA LEU A 374 6.48 8.60 -16.05
C LEU A 374 5.62 9.39 -17.05
N GLY A 375 5.95 10.67 -17.28
CA GLY A 375 5.23 11.52 -18.24
C GLY A 375 5.46 11.13 -19.70
N ALA A 376 6.62 10.56 -20.05
CA ALA A 376 6.95 10.24 -21.44
C ALA A 376 6.58 8.80 -21.84
N TRP A 377 6.61 7.84 -20.90
CA TRP A 377 6.53 6.41 -21.20
C TRP A 377 5.25 6.04 -21.94
N ARG A 378 4.10 6.46 -21.43
CA ARG A 378 2.81 6.05 -21.98
C ARG A 378 2.43 6.77 -23.27
N PRO A 379 2.62 8.09 -23.41
CA PRO A 379 2.47 8.75 -24.71
C PRO A 379 3.37 8.17 -25.80
N LEU A 380 4.62 7.82 -25.46
CA LEU A 380 5.54 7.18 -26.41
C LEU A 380 5.02 5.81 -26.84
N GLN A 381 4.50 5.02 -25.90
CA GLN A 381 3.90 3.73 -26.18
C GLN A 381 2.68 3.84 -27.13
N LEU A 382 1.74 4.75 -26.85
CA LEU A 382 0.55 4.97 -27.68
C LEU A 382 0.91 5.41 -29.11
N LEU A 383 1.97 6.22 -29.25
CA LEU A 383 2.47 6.66 -30.54
C LEU A 383 3.18 5.54 -31.31
N VAL A 384 3.99 4.72 -30.63
CA VAL A 384 4.68 3.57 -31.23
C VAL A 384 3.68 2.55 -31.80
N PHE A 385 2.59 2.29 -31.07
CA PHE A 385 1.55 1.35 -31.48
C PHE A 385 0.44 1.99 -32.34
N SER A 386 0.58 3.28 -32.71
CA SER A 386 -0.39 4.02 -33.54
C SER A 386 -1.82 4.01 -33.00
N LYS A 387 -2.01 3.85 -31.68
CA LYS A 387 -3.33 3.87 -31.04
C LYS A 387 -3.93 5.27 -30.94
N MET A 388 -3.06 6.27 -30.80
CA MET A 388 -3.45 7.68 -30.77
C MET A 388 -2.71 8.45 -31.86
N GLY A 389 -3.43 9.29 -32.59
CA GLY A 389 -2.83 10.16 -33.59
C GLY A 389 -1.84 11.15 -32.94
N PHE A 390 -0.80 11.55 -33.68
CA PHE A 390 0.20 12.52 -33.21
C PHE A 390 -0.45 13.84 -32.77
N PHE A 391 -1.44 14.36 -33.52
CA PHE A 391 -2.11 15.61 -33.20
C PHE A 391 -2.94 15.54 -31.90
N PRO A 392 -3.87 14.57 -31.72
CA PRO A 392 -4.56 14.40 -30.43
C PRO A 392 -3.61 14.25 -29.25
N LEU A 393 -2.53 13.47 -29.42
CA LEU A 393 -1.56 13.20 -28.37
C LEU A 393 -0.82 14.47 -27.91
N VAL A 394 -0.30 15.26 -28.86
CA VAL A 394 0.38 16.52 -28.55
C VAL A 394 -0.60 17.54 -27.96
N SER A 395 -1.82 17.63 -28.48
CA SER A 395 -2.85 18.53 -27.95
C SER A 395 -3.22 18.19 -26.51
N LEU A 396 -3.44 16.91 -26.18
CA LEU A 396 -3.75 16.48 -24.81
C LEU A 396 -2.60 16.74 -23.84
N LEU A 397 -1.36 16.46 -24.25
CA LEU A 397 -0.17 16.80 -23.45
C LEU A 397 -0.09 18.30 -23.18
N ALA A 398 -0.34 19.14 -24.20
CA ALA A 398 -0.33 20.59 -24.06
C ALA A 398 -1.46 21.10 -23.16
N ILE A 399 -2.68 20.55 -23.28
CA ILE A 399 -3.82 20.90 -22.42
C ILE A 399 -3.51 20.53 -20.96
N GLY A 400 -2.97 19.33 -20.72
CA GLY A 400 -2.59 18.89 -19.38
C GLY A 400 -1.50 19.76 -18.76
N ALA A 401 -0.48 20.09 -19.55
CA ALA A 401 0.59 21.00 -19.16
C ALA A 401 0.05 22.39 -18.80
N ALA A 402 -0.83 22.96 -19.65
CA ALA A 402 -1.45 24.25 -19.42
C ALA A 402 -2.34 24.25 -18.16
N PHE A 403 -3.15 23.22 -17.98
CA PHE A 403 -4.03 23.06 -16.82
C PHE A 403 -3.24 23.07 -15.50
N VAL A 404 -2.18 22.28 -15.40
CA VAL A 404 -1.34 22.21 -14.20
C VAL A 404 -0.55 23.50 -14.01
N HIS A 405 -0.02 24.10 -15.07
CA HIS A 405 0.70 25.36 -14.99
C HIS A 405 -0.19 26.51 -14.47
N VAL A 406 -1.40 26.65 -15.01
CA VAL A 406 -2.38 27.66 -14.57
C VAL A 406 -2.80 27.41 -13.13
N SER A 407 -3.15 26.17 -12.78
CA SER A 407 -3.58 25.80 -11.42
C SER A 407 -2.48 26.07 -10.40
N SER A 408 -1.25 25.63 -10.68
CA SER A 408 -0.10 25.84 -9.80
C SER A 408 0.25 27.32 -9.64
N SER A 409 0.18 28.09 -10.74
CA SER A 409 0.46 29.53 -10.72
C SER A 409 -0.59 30.31 -9.93
N SER A 410 -1.87 29.94 -10.06
CA SER A 410 -2.96 30.55 -9.29
C SER A 410 -2.83 30.27 -7.80
N ILE A 411 -2.54 29.02 -7.40
CA ILE A 411 -2.35 28.64 -6.00
C ILE A 411 -1.14 29.39 -5.39
N LEU A 412 -0.02 29.45 -6.11
CA LEU A 412 1.16 30.19 -5.66
C LEU A 412 0.86 31.69 -5.48
N LYS A 413 0.12 32.31 -6.40
CA LYS A 413 -0.29 33.72 -6.29
C LYS A 413 -1.19 33.97 -5.08
N ILE A 414 -2.20 33.12 -4.85
CA ILE A 414 -3.12 33.24 -3.71
C ILE A 414 -2.36 33.13 -2.39
N MET A 415 -1.46 32.14 -2.26
CA MET A 415 -0.68 31.95 -1.04
C MET A 415 0.32 33.08 -0.79
N CYS A 416 0.98 33.59 -1.83
CA CYS A 416 1.87 34.75 -1.72
C CYS A 416 1.10 36.04 -1.36
N ASN A 417 -0.07 36.28 -1.95
CA ASN A 417 -0.91 37.44 -1.62
C ASN A 417 -1.45 37.38 -0.20
N LYS A 418 -1.85 36.19 0.27
CA LYS A 418 -2.29 36.00 1.67
C LYS A 418 -1.16 36.30 2.66
N ARG A 419 0.10 36.00 2.30
CA ARG A 419 1.29 36.36 3.09
C ARG A 419 1.55 37.87 3.15
N ALA A 420 1.27 38.60 2.07
CA ALA A 420 1.36 40.07 2.05
C ALA A 420 0.21 40.75 2.84
N SER A 421 -0.95 40.10 2.92
CA SER A 421 -2.12 40.61 3.65
C SER A 421 -2.15 40.23 5.13
N SER A 422 -1.45 39.17 5.58
CA SER A 422 -1.53 38.65 6.95
C SER A 422 -0.58 39.29 7.97
N ASN A 423 -0.10 40.52 7.72
CA ASN A 423 0.57 41.27 8.78
C ASN A 423 -0.38 41.72 9.91
N ASN A 424 -1.70 41.44 9.83
CA ASN A 424 -2.71 41.92 10.78
C ASN A 424 -3.86 40.93 11.13
N LEU A 425 -3.66 39.61 11.33
CA LEU A 425 -4.64 38.76 12.05
C LEU A 425 -4.04 37.41 12.51
N PRO A 426 -4.45 36.83 13.67
CA PRO A 426 -3.83 35.64 14.24
C PRO A 426 -4.11 34.37 13.43
N SER A 427 -3.08 33.52 13.35
CA SER A 427 -3.01 32.24 12.66
C SER A 427 -3.94 31.18 13.25
N VAL A 428 -4.90 30.68 12.47
CA VAL A 428 -5.71 29.49 12.81
C VAL A 428 -5.15 28.19 12.19
N THR A 429 -4.07 28.24 11.39
CA THR A 429 -3.23 27.06 11.10
C THR A 429 -1.77 27.50 10.93
N GLY A 430 -1.00 27.42 12.02
CA GLY A 430 0.34 27.98 12.16
C GLY A 430 1.49 27.16 11.56
N PHE A 431 1.54 26.98 10.24
CA PHE A 431 2.77 26.50 9.58
C PHE A 431 3.19 27.44 8.44
N PRO A 432 4.32 28.17 8.57
CA PRO A 432 4.86 28.97 7.48
C PRO A 432 5.48 28.04 6.42
N VAL A 433 4.69 27.60 5.45
CA VAL A 433 5.15 26.73 4.35
C VAL A 433 6.04 27.54 3.40
N SER A 434 7.29 27.09 3.20
CA SER A 434 8.20 27.74 2.25
C SER A 434 7.69 27.59 0.80
N VAL A 435 8.05 28.51 -0.10
CA VAL A 435 7.69 28.41 -1.53
C VAL A 435 8.21 27.10 -2.14
N LEU A 436 9.36 26.60 -1.65
CA LEU A 436 9.91 25.30 -2.06
C LEU A 436 8.99 24.15 -1.65
N THR A 437 8.57 24.14 -0.38
CA THR A 437 7.67 23.12 0.16
C THR A 437 6.33 23.14 -0.58
N LEU A 438 5.77 24.33 -0.85
CA LEU A 438 4.52 24.46 -1.61
C LEU A 438 4.66 23.95 -3.05
N GLN A 439 5.78 24.22 -3.72
CA GLN A 439 6.07 23.67 -5.05
C GLN A 439 6.16 22.14 -5.04
N SER A 440 6.81 21.56 -4.03
CA SER A 440 6.89 20.09 -3.89
C SER A 440 5.52 19.47 -3.59
N VAL A 441 4.68 20.11 -2.77
CA VAL A 441 3.30 19.65 -2.53
C VAL A 441 2.47 19.69 -3.81
N LEU A 442 2.58 20.76 -4.61
CA LEU A 442 1.91 20.84 -5.92
C LEU A 442 2.39 19.75 -6.88
N ALA A 443 3.69 19.45 -6.90
CA ALA A 443 4.25 18.35 -7.68
C ALA A 443 3.71 16.98 -7.21
N CYS A 444 3.54 16.78 -5.91
CA CYS A 444 2.88 15.58 -5.37
C CYS A 444 1.43 15.47 -5.84
N GLY A 445 0.69 16.58 -5.86
CA GLY A 445 -0.66 16.61 -6.42
C GLY A 445 -0.70 16.24 -7.91
N THR A 446 0.35 16.56 -8.67
CA THR A 446 0.46 16.16 -10.08
C THR A 446 0.75 14.67 -10.24
N VAL A 447 1.61 14.10 -9.39
CA VAL A 447 1.83 12.65 -9.34
C VAL A 447 0.57 11.92 -8.87
N ALA A 448 -0.20 12.49 -7.94
CA ALA A 448 -1.49 11.96 -7.53
C ALA A 448 -2.48 11.90 -8.71
N PHE A 449 -2.56 12.97 -9.51
CA PHE A 449 -3.42 12.98 -10.70
C PHE A 449 -3.02 11.92 -11.74
N HIS A 450 -1.71 11.70 -11.92
CA HIS A 450 -1.20 10.59 -12.74
C HIS A 450 -1.57 9.22 -12.15
N ALA A 451 -1.37 9.02 -10.83
CA ALA A 451 -1.72 7.78 -10.15
C ALA A 451 -3.22 7.49 -10.19
N LEU A 452 -4.06 8.54 -10.15
CA LEU A 452 -5.51 8.47 -10.30
C LEU A 452 -5.88 7.93 -11.68
N ALA A 453 -5.36 8.56 -12.75
CA ALA A 453 -5.63 8.16 -14.13
C ALA A 453 -5.19 6.71 -14.42
N GLU A 454 -4.03 6.34 -13.88
CA GLU A 454 -3.50 4.99 -14.02
C GLU A 454 -4.31 3.96 -13.21
N GLY A 455 -4.76 4.32 -12.00
CA GLY A 455 -5.65 3.48 -11.20
C GLY A 455 -7.01 3.27 -11.88
N LEU A 456 -7.58 4.29 -12.55
CA LEU A 456 -8.79 4.11 -13.36
C LEU A 456 -8.58 3.05 -14.46
N ALA A 457 -7.48 3.15 -15.22
CA ALA A 457 -7.13 2.17 -16.24
C ALA A 457 -6.91 0.76 -15.65
N LEU A 458 -6.26 0.68 -14.48
CA LEU A 458 -6.06 -0.58 -13.77
C LEU A 458 -7.39 -1.19 -13.32
N GLY A 459 -8.30 -0.40 -12.76
CA GLY A 459 -9.60 -0.89 -12.29
C GLY A 459 -10.44 -1.50 -13.41
N VAL A 460 -10.35 -0.96 -14.63
CA VAL A 460 -11.03 -1.54 -15.80
C VAL A 460 -10.32 -2.78 -16.36
N ALA A 461 -8.99 -2.84 -16.23
CA ALA A 461 -8.18 -3.94 -16.76
C ALA A 461 -8.11 -5.16 -15.82
N ALA A 462 -8.11 -4.93 -14.51
CA ALA A 462 -7.81 -5.95 -13.51
C ALA A 462 -8.87 -7.07 -13.42
N PRO A 463 -10.19 -6.79 -13.45
CA PRO A 463 -11.21 -7.85 -13.49
C PRO A 463 -11.10 -8.74 -14.74
N LYS A 464 -10.70 -8.17 -15.88
CA LYS A 464 -10.52 -8.87 -17.17
C LYS A 464 -9.28 -9.78 -17.21
N ALA A 465 -8.49 -9.81 -16.15
CA ALA A 465 -7.28 -10.63 -16.02
C ALA A 465 -7.46 -11.75 -14.98
N TYR A 466 -8.68 -12.24 -14.83
CA TYR A 466 -9.03 -13.32 -13.92
C TYR A 466 -8.14 -14.57 -14.11
N GLY A 467 -7.70 -15.15 -12.99
CA GLY A 467 -6.78 -16.31 -12.97
C GLY A 467 -5.29 -15.97 -12.99
N LEU A 468 -4.90 -14.69 -13.18
CA LEU A 468 -3.49 -14.26 -13.24
C LEU A 468 -3.02 -13.46 -12.02
N GLY A 469 -3.87 -13.32 -10.99
CA GLY A 469 -3.59 -12.47 -9.83
C GLY A 469 -2.19 -12.68 -9.24
N ARG A 470 -1.71 -13.94 -9.13
CA ARG A 470 -0.36 -14.27 -8.64
C ARG A 470 0.77 -13.72 -9.53
N HIS A 471 0.57 -13.71 -10.85
CA HIS A 471 1.56 -13.22 -11.81
C HIS A 471 1.53 -11.69 -11.96
N MET A 472 0.42 -11.06 -11.58
CA MET A 472 0.25 -9.61 -11.65
C MET A 472 0.76 -8.87 -10.42
N VAL A 473 0.89 -9.52 -9.26
CA VAL A 473 1.36 -8.89 -8.01
C VAL A 473 2.68 -8.15 -8.19
N VAL A 474 3.69 -8.83 -8.75
CA VAL A 474 5.04 -8.29 -8.89
C VAL A 474 5.09 -7.13 -9.90
N PRO A 475 4.60 -7.27 -11.15
CA PRO A 475 4.59 -6.16 -12.10
C PRO A 475 3.81 -4.94 -11.60
N VAL A 476 2.62 -5.15 -11.04
CA VAL A 476 1.73 -4.07 -10.60
C VAL A 476 2.37 -3.28 -9.45
N SER A 477 3.03 -3.97 -8.53
CA SER A 477 3.78 -3.34 -7.43
C SER A 477 5.03 -2.61 -7.92
N LEU A 478 5.81 -3.21 -8.84
CA LEU A 478 7.02 -2.61 -9.42
C LEU A 478 6.71 -1.31 -10.18
N HIS A 479 5.55 -1.23 -10.82
CA HIS A 479 5.11 -0.03 -11.52
C HIS A 479 4.81 1.15 -10.58
N GLY A 480 4.41 0.87 -9.33
CA GLY A 480 4.16 1.88 -8.29
C GLY A 480 5.41 2.47 -7.65
N ILE A 481 6.53 1.72 -7.65
CA ILE A 481 7.77 2.11 -6.97
C ILE A 481 8.32 3.46 -7.46
N PRO A 482 8.44 3.75 -8.77
CA PRO A 482 8.93 5.04 -9.24
C PRO A 482 8.08 6.23 -8.75
N ARG A 483 6.75 6.07 -8.67
CA ARG A 483 5.84 7.15 -8.22
C ARG A 483 6.09 7.52 -6.76
N GLY A 484 6.21 6.50 -5.91
CA GLY A 484 6.60 6.66 -4.51
C GLY A 484 7.95 7.34 -4.34
N ALA A 485 8.96 6.86 -5.07
CA ALA A 485 10.30 7.41 -5.04
C ALA A 485 10.33 8.87 -5.52
N ALA A 486 9.59 9.22 -6.58
CA ALA A 486 9.53 10.60 -7.09
C ALA A 486 8.97 11.57 -6.04
N VAL A 487 7.86 11.19 -5.40
CA VAL A 487 7.18 12.01 -4.39
C VAL A 487 8.02 12.11 -3.12
N ALA A 488 8.52 10.99 -2.61
CA ALA A 488 9.38 10.98 -1.44
C ALA A 488 10.66 11.81 -1.67
N SER A 489 11.27 11.72 -2.86
CA SER A 489 12.49 12.46 -3.21
C SER A 489 12.23 13.96 -3.33
N CYS A 490 11.08 14.33 -3.91
CA CYS A 490 10.65 15.71 -4.05
C CYS A 490 10.36 16.38 -2.70
N ILE A 491 9.64 15.70 -1.80
CA ILE A 491 9.34 16.20 -0.46
C ILE A 491 10.59 16.20 0.42
N PHE A 492 11.41 15.15 0.35
CA PHE A 492 12.59 15.04 1.22
C PHE A 492 13.60 16.12 0.85
N GLY A 493 13.83 16.30 -0.45
CA GLY A 493 14.69 17.35 -0.98
C GLY A 493 14.20 18.77 -0.68
N ALA A 494 12.91 18.97 -0.35
CA ALA A 494 12.34 20.29 -0.06
C ALA A 494 12.15 20.59 1.43
N THR A 495 12.00 19.56 2.26
CA THR A 495 11.62 19.71 3.67
C THR A 495 12.62 19.13 4.66
N GLU A 496 13.54 18.28 4.20
CA GLU A 496 14.41 17.47 5.07
C GLU A 496 13.66 16.55 6.04
N SER A 497 12.32 16.43 5.89
CA SER A 497 11.50 15.57 6.71
C SER A 497 11.29 14.24 6.01
N TRP A 498 11.92 13.20 6.54
CA TRP A 498 11.68 11.84 6.06
C TRP A 498 10.25 11.36 6.40
N HIS A 499 9.66 11.83 7.51
CA HIS A 499 8.24 11.59 7.84
C HIS A 499 7.32 12.19 6.79
N GLY A 500 7.54 13.46 6.42
CA GLY A 500 6.74 14.13 5.40
C GLY A 500 6.81 13.41 4.05
N SER A 501 7.99 12.90 3.70
CA SER A 501 8.19 12.10 2.49
C SER A 501 7.46 10.77 2.51
N LEU A 502 7.52 10.05 3.63
CA LEU A 502 6.86 8.76 3.77
C LEU A 502 5.33 8.94 3.79
N ALA A 503 4.83 9.95 4.50
CA ALA A 503 3.41 10.31 4.50
C ALA A 503 2.92 10.67 3.09
N ALA A 504 3.69 11.45 2.33
CA ALA A 504 3.34 11.77 0.95
C ALA A 504 3.34 10.53 0.04
N ALA A 505 4.32 9.63 0.19
CA ALA A 505 4.36 8.37 -0.56
C ALA A 505 3.18 7.44 -0.21
N ALA A 506 2.80 7.35 1.08
CA ALA A 506 1.64 6.60 1.54
C ALA A 506 0.33 7.15 0.96
N LEU A 507 0.15 8.49 0.97
CA LEU A 507 -1.01 9.14 0.38
C LEU A 507 -1.14 8.81 -1.11
N ILE A 508 -0.05 8.86 -1.87
CA ILE A 508 -0.02 8.47 -3.28
C ILE A 508 -0.34 6.99 -3.47
N GLY A 509 0.12 6.16 -2.53
CA GLY A 509 -0.23 4.74 -2.46
C GLY A 509 -1.74 4.50 -2.38
N PHE A 510 -2.52 5.36 -1.73
CA PHE A 510 -3.97 5.22 -1.67
C PHE A 510 -4.71 5.71 -2.92
N VAL A 511 -4.16 6.68 -3.66
CA VAL A 511 -4.85 7.30 -4.81
C VAL A 511 -5.16 6.28 -5.91
N GLY A 512 -4.21 5.40 -6.23
CA GLY A 512 -4.35 4.36 -7.24
C GLY A 512 -5.45 3.32 -6.93
N PRO A 513 -5.42 2.66 -5.76
CA PRO A 513 -6.49 1.77 -5.31
C PRO A 513 -7.85 2.45 -5.27
N ILE A 514 -7.95 3.67 -4.74
CA ILE A 514 -9.24 4.39 -4.64
C ILE A 514 -9.84 4.60 -6.03
N SER A 515 -9.04 5.04 -7.01
CA SER A 515 -9.57 5.22 -8.37
C SER A 515 -9.83 3.91 -9.10
N ALA A 516 -9.02 2.87 -8.87
CA ALA A 516 -9.25 1.55 -9.45
C ALA A 516 -10.53 0.89 -8.92
N ILE A 517 -10.72 0.89 -7.60
CA ILE A 517 -11.95 0.44 -6.93
C ILE A 517 -13.13 1.27 -7.44
N GLY A 518 -12.98 2.60 -7.51
CA GLY A 518 -14.01 3.49 -8.06
C GLY A 518 -14.39 3.15 -9.50
N ALA A 519 -13.43 2.80 -10.36
CA ALA A 519 -13.71 2.40 -11.74
C ALA A 519 -14.45 1.06 -11.83
N ILE A 520 -14.09 0.08 -10.98
CA ILE A 520 -14.78 -1.22 -10.90
C ILE A 520 -16.23 -1.01 -10.44
N LEU A 521 -16.43 -0.24 -9.37
CA LEU A 521 -17.76 0.03 -8.80
C LEU A 521 -18.65 0.86 -9.73
N ALA A 522 -18.08 1.82 -10.45
CA ALA A 522 -18.82 2.66 -11.40
C ALA A 522 -19.02 1.99 -12.77
N GLY A 523 -18.46 0.79 -13.00
CA GLY A 523 -18.57 0.07 -14.27
C GLY A 523 -17.98 0.86 -15.44
N ILE A 524 -16.88 1.60 -15.22
CA ILE A 524 -16.27 2.44 -16.24
C ILE A 524 -15.71 1.56 -17.36
N ASP A 525 -15.96 1.92 -18.62
CA ASP A 525 -15.39 1.22 -19.76
C ASP A 525 -13.98 1.74 -20.08
N TYR A 526 -13.26 1.05 -20.97
CA TYR A 526 -11.89 1.48 -21.33
C TYR A 526 -11.90 2.74 -22.22
N SER A 527 -13.07 3.22 -22.62
CA SER A 527 -13.21 4.29 -23.61
C SER A 527 -12.72 5.62 -23.02
N GLY A 528 -11.74 6.23 -23.68
CA GLY A 528 -11.22 7.54 -23.27
C GLY A 528 -10.21 7.53 -22.11
N LEU A 529 -9.93 6.39 -21.46
CA LEU A 529 -8.94 6.32 -20.37
C LEU A 529 -7.53 6.68 -20.84
N ASP A 530 -7.16 6.32 -22.07
CA ASP A 530 -5.90 6.77 -22.69
C ASP A 530 -5.82 8.30 -22.80
N HIS A 531 -6.95 8.98 -23.03
CA HIS A 531 -6.97 10.45 -23.15
C HIS A 531 -6.75 11.09 -21.77
N VAL A 532 -7.39 10.54 -20.73
CA VAL A 532 -7.20 10.98 -19.33
C VAL A 532 -5.76 10.74 -18.88
N LEU A 533 -5.17 9.60 -19.24
CA LEU A 533 -3.78 9.28 -18.91
C LEU A 533 -2.78 10.19 -19.61
N VAL A 534 -2.94 10.44 -20.93
CA VAL A 534 -2.10 11.38 -21.67
C VAL A 534 -2.24 12.81 -21.13
N LEU A 535 -3.45 13.22 -20.77
CA LEU A 535 -3.70 14.51 -20.10
C LEU A 535 -2.92 14.60 -18.77
N ALA A 536 -2.95 13.55 -17.95
CA ALA A 536 -2.21 13.51 -16.69
C ALA A 536 -0.68 13.50 -16.89
N CYS A 537 -0.18 12.78 -17.90
CA CYS A 537 1.23 12.81 -18.30
C CYS A 537 1.70 14.22 -18.69
N GLY A 538 0.85 14.98 -19.40
CA GLY A 538 1.14 16.38 -19.78
C GLY A 538 1.31 17.28 -18.56
N GLY A 539 0.58 17.01 -17.48
CA GLY A 539 0.67 17.74 -16.22
C GLY A 539 2.00 17.58 -15.49
N LEU A 540 2.65 16.40 -15.57
CA LEU A 540 3.90 16.12 -14.86
C LEU A 540 5.06 17.00 -15.35
N ILE A 541 5.13 17.27 -16.65
CA ILE A 541 6.30 17.90 -17.28
C ILE A 541 6.55 19.32 -16.72
N PRO A 542 5.58 20.26 -16.71
CA PRO A 542 5.82 21.63 -16.25
C PRO A 542 6.21 21.74 -14.78
N CYS A 543 5.64 20.91 -13.90
CA CYS A 543 5.96 20.96 -12.47
C CYS A 543 7.41 20.54 -12.21
N PHE A 544 7.84 19.43 -12.79
CA PHE A 544 9.18 18.91 -12.55
C PHE A 544 10.27 19.67 -13.32
N VAL A 545 9.96 20.30 -14.46
CA VAL A 545 10.88 21.24 -15.14
C VAL A 545 11.22 22.41 -14.22
N ARG A 546 10.22 23.05 -13.59
CA ARG A 546 10.46 24.16 -12.64
C ARG A 546 11.30 23.74 -11.43
N ILE A 547 11.13 22.50 -10.97
CA ILE A 547 11.93 21.91 -9.88
C ILE A 547 13.38 21.70 -10.33
N VAL A 548 13.61 21.14 -11.53
CA VAL A 548 14.95 20.97 -12.10
C VAL A 548 15.65 22.29 -12.30
N GLU A 549 15.01 23.28 -12.93
CA GLU A 549 15.59 24.60 -13.16
C GLU A 549 16.10 25.23 -11.86
N ARG A 550 15.33 25.07 -10.78
CA ARG A 550 15.73 25.55 -9.46
C ARG A 550 16.88 24.75 -8.87
N ALA A 551 16.89 23.43 -9.02
CA ALA A 551 17.97 22.58 -8.53
C ALA A 551 19.29 22.83 -9.29
N ILE A 552 19.21 23.07 -10.61
CA ILE A 552 20.35 23.45 -11.46
C ILE A 552 20.99 24.75 -10.96
N ARG A 553 20.18 25.74 -10.57
CA ARG A 553 20.68 27.00 -9.97
C ARG A 553 21.45 26.79 -8.66
N LEU A 554 21.23 25.68 -7.95
CA LEU A 554 21.95 25.33 -6.73
C LEU A 554 23.24 24.55 -7.02
N ASP A 555 23.14 23.48 -7.80
CA ASP A 555 24.29 22.63 -8.17
C ASP A 555 23.98 21.86 -9.45
N VAL A 556 24.54 22.32 -10.57
CA VAL A 556 24.35 21.71 -11.89
C VAL A 556 24.80 20.24 -11.90
N ARG A 557 25.98 19.95 -11.35
CA ARG A 557 26.59 18.61 -11.45
C ARG A 557 25.78 17.57 -10.68
N LYS A 558 25.36 17.91 -9.45
CA LYS A 558 24.54 17.00 -8.64
C LYS A 558 23.13 16.86 -9.21
N THR A 559 22.56 17.94 -9.72
CA THR A 559 21.22 17.89 -10.33
C THR A 559 21.23 17.01 -11.59
N SER A 560 22.19 17.21 -12.49
CA SER A 560 22.32 16.36 -13.70
C SER A 560 22.57 14.90 -13.36
N CYS A 561 23.39 14.61 -12.35
CA CYS A 561 23.59 13.24 -11.86
C CYS A 561 22.30 12.65 -11.29
N GLY A 562 21.56 13.42 -10.48
CA GLY A 562 20.26 13.01 -9.95
C GLY A 562 19.26 12.69 -11.06
N VAL A 563 19.13 13.57 -12.07
CA VAL A 563 18.26 13.33 -13.23
C VAL A 563 18.62 12.03 -13.95
N ALA A 564 19.90 11.77 -14.18
CA ALA A 564 20.35 10.53 -14.82
C ALA A 564 20.03 9.28 -13.99
N ILE A 565 20.23 9.34 -12.66
CA ILE A 565 19.87 8.25 -11.74
C ILE A 565 18.36 8.01 -11.76
N GLY A 566 17.55 9.08 -11.69
CA GLY A 566 16.10 9.00 -11.72
C GLY A 566 15.56 8.40 -13.03
N ILE A 567 16.11 8.83 -14.17
CA ILE A 567 15.80 8.26 -15.48
C ILE A 567 16.14 6.76 -15.51
N GLY A 568 17.35 6.38 -15.08
CA GLY A 568 17.79 4.98 -15.07
C GLY A 568 16.92 4.10 -14.18
N PHE A 569 16.62 4.57 -12.96
CA PHE A 569 15.78 3.87 -11.99
C PHE A 569 14.34 3.66 -12.50
N ALA A 570 13.69 4.72 -12.99
CA ALA A 570 12.35 4.62 -13.53
C ALA A 570 12.29 3.72 -14.78
N SER A 571 13.25 3.86 -15.69
CA SER A 571 13.33 3.01 -16.89
C SER A 571 13.52 1.55 -16.53
N LEU A 572 14.35 1.24 -15.52
CA LEU A 572 14.55 -0.13 -15.03
C LEU A 572 13.25 -0.69 -14.48
N CYS A 573 12.57 0.02 -13.57
CA CYS A 573 11.30 -0.44 -12.98
C CYS A 573 10.22 -0.71 -14.03
N LEU A 574 10.05 0.21 -15.00
CA LEU A 574 9.07 0.07 -16.07
C LEU A 574 9.43 -1.04 -17.06
N THR A 575 10.72 -1.21 -17.37
CA THR A 575 11.19 -2.29 -18.25
C THR A 575 11.05 -3.65 -17.56
N CYS A 576 11.40 -3.76 -16.27
CA CYS A 576 11.16 -4.97 -15.49
C CYS A 576 9.68 -5.31 -15.43
N THR A 577 8.82 -4.32 -15.22
CA THR A 577 7.35 -4.50 -15.29
C THR A 577 6.96 -5.09 -16.65
N LYS A 578 7.46 -4.52 -17.76
CA LYS A 578 7.19 -5.03 -19.11
C LYS A 578 7.71 -6.45 -19.33
N LEU A 579 8.91 -6.78 -18.83
CA LEU A 579 9.52 -8.11 -18.97
C LEU A 579 8.76 -9.18 -18.19
N VAL A 580 8.35 -8.88 -16.96
CA VAL A 580 7.54 -9.81 -16.15
C VAL A 580 6.17 -10.01 -16.78
N CYS A 581 5.62 -8.98 -17.44
CA CYS A 581 4.35 -9.08 -18.14
C CYS A 581 4.42 -9.71 -19.54
N LEU A 582 5.60 -9.96 -20.11
CA LEU A 582 5.79 -10.36 -21.52
C LEU A 582 5.20 -11.75 -21.87
N HIS A 583 4.72 -12.48 -20.87
CA HIS A 583 4.06 -13.78 -21.02
C HIS A 583 2.78 -13.92 -20.19
N THR A 584 2.18 -12.80 -19.76
CA THR A 584 0.92 -12.80 -19.01
C THR A 584 -0.23 -12.27 -19.86
N PRO A 585 -1.39 -12.95 -19.92
CA PRO A 585 -2.59 -12.46 -20.59
C PRO A 585 -3.10 -11.12 -20.05
N TYR A 586 -2.61 -10.61 -18.92
CA TYR A 586 -2.86 -9.23 -18.48
C TYR A 586 -2.45 -8.19 -19.55
N CYS A 587 -1.42 -8.48 -20.34
CA CYS A 587 -1.07 -7.66 -21.49
C CYS A 587 -1.80 -7.99 -22.79
N ASP A 588 -2.59 -9.07 -22.81
CA ASP A 588 -3.49 -9.42 -23.91
C ASP A 588 -4.93 -8.90 -23.64
N SER A 589 -5.38 -8.88 -22.38
CA SER A 589 -6.69 -8.33 -21.93
C SER A 589 -6.68 -6.80 -21.83
N ALA A 590 -5.52 -6.19 -21.63
CA ALA A 590 -5.22 -4.83 -22.04
C ALA A 590 -4.31 -4.91 -23.28
N PRO A 591 -4.86 -5.04 -24.52
CA PRO A 591 -4.13 -5.31 -25.77
C PRO A 591 -3.26 -4.12 -26.22
N GLU A 592 -2.51 -3.54 -25.30
CA GLU A 592 -1.76 -2.29 -25.36
C GLU A 592 -0.34 -2.46 -24.87
N ALA A 593 -0.08 -3.50 -24.10
CA ALA A 593 1.23 -3.73 -23.49
C ALA A 593 2.06 -4.81 -24.20
N VAL A 594 1.46 -5.73 -24.99
CA VAL A 594 2.20 -6.86 -25.61
C VAL A 594 1.90 -7.10 -27.12
N ARG A 595 1.39 -6.12 -27.87
CA ARG A 595 1.51 -6.21 -29.36
C ARG A 595 2.11 -4.98 -29.97
#